data_AF-A0A0G2HL81-F1
#
_entry.id   AF-A0A0G2HL81-F1
#
_cell.length_a   1.000
_cell.length_b   1.000
_cell.length_c   1.000
_cell.angle_alpha   90.00
_cell.angle_beta   90.00
_cell.angle_gamma   90.00
#
_symmetry.space_group_name_H-M   'P 1'
#
loop_
_entity.id
_entity.type
_entity.pdbx_description
1 polymer ?
#
loop_
_entity_poly.entity_id
_entity_poly.type
_entity_poly.pdbx_seq_one_letter_code
_entity_poly.pdbx_strand_id
1 'polypeptide(L)'
;MTNHPGPSSPCRSNTASGPTADRRLQVLRDTVQALVADRRGDRVGLLELLRELERFHRQIEQGPFREALPGERNALYEFLQDMERSGGWPYIPRPRLRSLLKTLEISPERPRQ
;
A
#
# COMPACT_ATOMS: atom_id res chain seq x y z
N MET A 1 -51.94 13.30 -8.74
CA MET A 1 -50.69 14.07 -8.87
C MET A 1 -49.84 13.79 -7.64
N THR A 2 -48.65 13.27 -7.91
CA THR A 2 -47.64 12.72 -7.01
C THR A 2 -47.00 13.83 -6.15
N ASN A 3 -46.72 13.58 -4.86
CA ASN A 3 -45.35 13.53 -4.31
C ASN A 3 -45.33 13.47 -2.77
N HIS A 4 -44.65 12.43 -2.29
CA HIS A 4 -44.23 12.17 -0.92
C HIS A 4 -42.97 12.99 -0.55
N PRO A 5 -42.64 13.14 0.76
CA PRO A 5 -41.58 14.00 1.28
C PRO A 5 -40.16 13.43 1.06
N GLY A 6 -39.14 14.30 1.03
CA GLY A 6 -37.70 13.94 0.98
C GLY A 6 -37.14 13.49 2.35
N PRO A 7 -35.82 13.56 2.59
CA PRO A 7 -34.67 13.49 1.69
C PRO A 7 -33.91 12.16 1.88
N SER A 8 -33.64 11.44 0.80
CA SER A 8 -32.80 10.23 0.85
C SER A 8 -31.33 10.62 0.74
N SER A 9 -30.63 10.69 1.87
CA SER A 9 -29.19 10.45 1.94
C SER A 9 -28.95 9.04 2.48
N PRO A 10 -28.34 8.17 1.68
CA PRO A 10 -27.51 7.09 2.22
C PRO A 10 -26.25 6.96 1.32
N CYS A 11 -25.04 6.65 1.73
CA CYS A 11 -24.46 6.10 2.94
C CYS A 11 -23.05 6.68 3.06
N ARG A 12 -22.64 7.06 4.26
CA ARG A 12 -21.23 7.18 4.61
C ARG A 12 -20.73 5.75 4.86
N SER A 13 -20.01 5.15 3.93
CA SER A 13 -19.31 3.88 4.15
C SER A 13 -18.11 4.14 5.08
N ASN A 14 -18.40 4.30 6.37
CA ASN A 14 -17.40 4.17 7.40
C ASN A 14 -17.14 2.67 7.58
N THR A 15 -16.18 2.13 6.83
CA THR A 15 -15.64 0.80 7.09
C THR A 15 -14.95 0.83 8.45
N ALA A 16 -15.70 0.44 9.48
CA ALA A 16 -15.17 0.10 10.79
C ALA A 16 -14.27 -1.13 10.64
N SER A 17 -12.99 -0.92 10.37
CA SER A 17 -11.97 -1.95 10.58
C SER A 17 -11.76 -2.07 12.09
N GLY A 18 -12.26 -3.14 12.70
CA GLY A 18 -12.23 -3.34 14.15
C GLY A 18 -10.82 -3.59 14.74
N PRO A 19 -10.68 -3.60 16.08
CA PRO A 19 -9.42 -3.70 16.83
C PRO A 19 -8.63 -5.02 16.62
N THR A 20 -9.18 -5.98 15.88
CA THR A 20 -8.59 -7.28 15.59
C THR A 20 -7.50 -7.23 14.51
N ALA A 21 -7.61 -6.30 13.55
CA ALA A 21 -6.61 -6.13 12.49
C ALA A 21 -5.25 -5.72 13.07
N ASP A 22 -5.27 -4.83 14.07
CA ASP A 22 -4.07 -4.36 14.77
C ASP A 22 -3.39 -5.47 15.60
N ARG A 23 -4.15 -6.40 16.18
CA ARG A 23 -3.56 -7.45 17.03
C ARG A 23 -2.72 -8.45 16.25
N ARG A 24 -3.18 -8.86 15.06
CA ARG A 24 -2.41 -9.78 14.19
C ARG A 24 -1.13 -9.13 13.68
N LEU A 25 -1.21 -7.85 13.31
CA LEU A 25 -0.05 -7.07 12.87
C LEU A 25 0.95 -6.86 14.01
N GLN A 26 0.47 -6.67 15.24
CA GLN A 26 1.31 -6.60 16.43
C GLN A 26 2.06 -7.92 16.67
N VAL A 27 1.38 -9.07 16.58
CA VAL A 27 2.02 -10.39 16.73
C VAL A 27 3.10 -10.60 15.66
N LEU A 28 2.86 -10.20 14.41
CA LEU A 28 3.87 -10.25 13.35
C LEU A 28 5.09 -9.39 13.71
N ARG A 29 4.87 -8.16 14.18
CA ARG A 29 5.94 -7.25 14.60
C ARG A 29 6.79 -7.85 15.72
N ASP A 30 6.13 -8.34 16.76
CA ASP A 30 6.80 -8.94 17.93
C ASP A 30 7.60 -10.18 17.51
N THR A 31 7.05 -11.00 16.61
CA THR A 31 7.73 -12.19 16.07
C THR A 31 8.98 -11.81 15.28
N VAL A 32 8.89 -10.83 14.39
CA VAL A 32 10.06 -10.35 13.61
C VAL A 32 11.12 -9.76 14.53
N GLN A 33 10.72 -9.01 15.56
CA GLN A 33 11.65 -8.47 16.55
C GLN A 33 12.38 -9.57 17.34
N ALA A 34 11.67 -10.62 17.75
CA ALA A 34 12.29 -11.79 18.39
C ALA A 34 13.31 -12.47 17.46
N LEU A 35 12.96 -12.70 16.19
CA LEU A 35 13.87 -13.32 15.22
C LEU A 35 15.14 -12.50 14.98
N VAL A 36 15.04 -11.16 15.01
CA VAL A 36 16.20 -10.26 14.93
C VAL A 36 17.06 -10.36 16.18
N ALA A 37 16.45 -10.40 17.37
CA ALA A 37 17.17 -10.51 18.64
C ALA A 37 17.93 -11.84 18.74
N ASP A 38 17.31 -12.95 18.34
CA ASP A 38 17.90 -14.29 18.35
C ASP A 38 19.11 -14.43 17.41
N ARG A 39 19.12 -13.64 16.33
CA ARG A 39 20.18 -13.66 15.29
C ARG A 39 21.20 -12.55 15.48
N ARG A 40 21.25 -11.91 16.64
CA ARG A 40 22.19 -10.81 16.90
C ARG A 40 23.63 -11.32 16.79
N GLY A 41 24.39 -10.77 15.85
CA GLY A 41 25.78 -11.18 15.57
C GLY A 41 25.91 -12.30 14.53
N ASP A 42 24.81 -12.95 14.14
CA ASP A 42 24.76 -13.90 13.03
C ASP A 42 24.41 -13.19 11.72
N ARG A 43 25.44 -12.87 10.95
CA ARG A 43 25.29 -12.17 9.67
C ARG A 43 24.53 -12.98 8.62
N VAL A 44 24.66 -14.31 8.65
CA VAL A 44 24.01 -15.18 7.66
C VAL A 44 22.54 -15.32 8.01
N GLY A 45 22.20 -15.60 9.27
CA GLY A 45 20.81 -15.67 9.72
C GLY A 45 20.06 -14.34 9.54
N LEU A 46 20.71 -13.20 9.77
CA LEU A 46 20.11 -11.89 9.48
C LEU A 46 19.86 -11.68 7.98
N LEU A 47 20.76 -12.12 7.11
CA LEU A 47 20.57 -12.04 5.67
C LEU A 47 19.41 -12.94 5.18
N GLU A 48 19.27 -14.13 5.75
CA GLU A 48 18.13 -15.01 5.48
C GLU A 48 16.81 -14.36 5.90
N LEU A 49 16.75 -13.77 7.09
CA LEU A 49 15.57 -13.03 7.55
C LEU A 49 15.21 -11.88 6.61
N LEU A 50 16.19 -11.10 6.16
CA LEU A 50 15.97 -10.01 5.19
C LEU A 50 15.43 -10.51 3.85
N ARG A 51 15.92 -11.65 3.35
CA ARG A 51 15.45 -12.24 2.09
C ARG A 51 13.99 -12.69 2.18
N GLU A 52 13.59 -13.30 3.30
CA GLU A 52 12.19 -13.69 3.50
C GLU A 52 11.26 -12.48 3.65
N LEU A 53 11.69 -11.43 4.36
CA LEU A 53 10.91 -10.19 4.45
C LEU A 53 10.74 -9.53 3.06
N GLU A 54 11.78 -9.50 2.23
CA GLU A 54 11.68 -9.01 0.84
C GLU A 54 10.72 -9.89 0.01
N ARG A 55 10.74 -11.21 0.20
CA ARG A 55 9.83 -12.12 -0.51
C ARG A 55 8.37 -11.82 -0.17
N PHE A 56 8.04 -11.67 1.12
CA PHE A 56 6.69 -11.27 1.54
C PHE A 56 6.30 -9.90 1.00
N HIS A 57 7.23 -8.94 1.06
CA HIS A 57 7.03 -7.62 0.50
C HIS A 57 6.67 -7.68 -0.99
N ARG A 58 7.46 -8.42 -1.79
CA ARG A 58 7.21 -8.62 -3.23
C ARG A 58 5.87 -9.28 -3.51
N GLN A 59 5.51 -10.30 -2.74
CA GLN A 59 4.23 -10.99 -2.90
C GLN A 59 3.05 -10.05 -2.67
N ILE A 60 3.12 -9.20 -1.64
CA ILE A 60 2.09 -8.20 -1.33
C ILE A 60 2.06 -7.13 -2.43
N GLU A 61 3.21 -6.58 -2.80
CA GLU A 61 3.37 -5.53 -3.82
C GLU A 61 2.81 -5.97 -5.18
N GLN A 62 3.12 -7.20 -5.62
CA GLN A 62 2.77 -7.68 -6.96
C GLN A 62 1.36 -8.24 -7.06
N GLY A 63 0.77 -8.71 -5.95
CA GLY A 63 -0.58 -9.25 -5.93
C GLY A 63 -1.59 -8.27 -5.32
N PRO A 64 -1.99 -8.47 -4.05
CA PRO A 64 -3.15 -7.80 -3.46
C PRO A 64 -3.00 -6.28 -3.41
N PHE A 65 -1.78 -5.74 -3.23
CA PHE A 65 -1.59 -4.29 -3.24
C PHE A 65 -1.83 -3.70 -4.63
N ARG A 66 -1.30 -4.33 -5.68
CA ARG A 66 -1.50 -3.90 -7.06
C ARG A 66 -2.96 -4.01 -7.50
N GLU A 67 -3.64 -5.07 -7.09
CA GLU A 67 -5.08 -5.26 -7.35
C GLU A 67 -5.95 -4.20 -6.65
N ALA A 68 -5.50 -3.71 -5.49
CA ALA A 68 -6.19 -2.67 -4.74
C ALA A 68 -5.89 -1.24 -5.24
N LEU A 69 -4.97 -1.05 -6.19
CA LEU A 69 -4.66 0.28 -6.72
C LEU A 69 -5.84 0.87 -7.50
N PRO A 70 -6.10 2.18 -7.39
CA PRO A 70 -7.11 2.84 -8.21
C PRO A 70 -6.78 2.71 -9.70
N GLY A 71 -7.77 2.29 -10.50
CA GLY A 71 -7.63 2.22 -11.97
C GLY A 71 -7.62 3.60 -12.64
N GLU A 72 -8.25 4.59 -12.01
CA GLU A 72 -8.29 5.97 -12.50
C GLU A 72 -7.03 6.74 -12.13
N ARG A 73 -6.41 7.41 -13.12
CA ARG A 73 -5.14 8.14 -12.96
C ARG A 73 -5.18 9.19 -11.84
N ASN A 74 -6.28 9.91 -11.71
CA ASN A 74 -6.42 10.97 -10.71
C ASN A 74 -6.49 10.38 -9.28
N ALA A 75 -7.28 9.33 -9.09
CA ALA A 75 -7.38 8.63 -7.81
C ALA A 75 -6.06 7.94 -7.42
N LEU A 76 -5.33 7.42 -8.41
CA LEU A 76 -3.98 6.91 -8.20
C LEU A 76 -3.05 8.04 -7.72
N TYR A 77 -3.07 9.19 -8.39
CA TYR A 77 -2.21 10.33 -8.02
C TYR A 77 -2.49 10.86 -6.62
N GLU A 78 -3.76 11.00 -6.24
CA GLU A 78 -4.17 11.38 -4.87
C GLU A 78 -3.67 10.36 -3.83
N PHE A 79 -3.85 9.06 -4.11
CA PHE A 79 -3.34 7.99 -3.25
C PHE A 79 -1.82 8.03 -3.08
N LEU A 80 -1.07 8.28 -4.17
CA LEU A 80 0.39 8.42 -4.13
C LEU A 80 0.82 9.64 -3.28
N GLN A 81 0.16 10.78 -3.44
CA GLN A 81 0.46 11.99 -2.66
C GLN A 81 0.19 11.79 -1.16
N ASP A 82 -0.90 11.12 -0.80
CA ASP A 82 -1.22 10.85 0.61
C ASP A 82 -0.20 9.88 1.24
N MET A 83 0.24 8.86 0.50
CA MET A 83 1.31 7.96 0.93
C MET A 83 2.66 8.69 1.13
N GLU A 84 2.99 9.67 0.28
CA GLU A 84 4.20 10.48 0.44
C GLU A 84 4.12 11.36 1.69
N ARG A 85 2.96 11.94 1.99
CA ARG A 85 2.73 12.78 3.19
C ARG A 85 2.75 11.97 4.49
N SER A 86 2.28 10.73 4.48
CA SER A 86 2.20 9.88 5.68
C SER A 86 3.51 9.18 6.06
N GLY A 87 4.62 9.41 5.35
CA GLY A 87 5.93 8.87 5.71
C GLY A 87 6.41 7.66 4.90
N GLY A 88 5.78 7.38 3.77
CA GLY A 88 6.47 6.74 2.65
C GLY A 88 6.09 5.30 2.32
N TRP A 89 6.44 4.96 1.09
CA TRP A 89 6.25 3.69 0.42
C TRP A 89 6.80 2.49 1.23
N PRO A 90 6.14 1.32 1.27
CA PRO A 90 6.73 0.11 1.83
C PRO A 90 8.04 -0.20 1.07
N TYR A 91 9.18 -0.06 1.74
CA TYR A 91 10.55 0.03 1.21
C TYR A 91 10.75 -0.38 -0.27
N ILE A 92 10.37 0.49 -1.22
CA ILE A 92 10.77 0.34 -2.62
C ILE A 92 12.15 0.97 -2.77
N PRO A 93 13.12 0.29 -3.40
CA PRO A 93 14.35 0.91 -3.85
C PRO A 93 14.00 2.14 -4.70
N ARG A 94 14.25 3.33 -4.13
CA ARG A 94 13.94 4.66 -4.69
C ARG A 94 14.24 4.88 -6.19
N PRO A 95 15.20 4.21 -6.84
CA PRO A 95 15.35 4.29 -8.31
C PRO A 95 14.12 3.80 -9.12
N ARG A 96 13.28 2.90 -8.59
CA ARG A 96 12.13 2.36 -9.34
C ARG A 96 10.93 3.30 -9.36
N LEU A 97 10.64 4.00 -8.26
CA LEU A 97 9.49 4.91 -8.19
C LEU A 97 9.69 6.16 -9.07
N ARG A 98 10.88 6.76 -9.04
CA ARG A 98 11.20 7.90 -9.94
C ARG A 98 11.14 7.50 -11.42
N SER A 99 11.55 6.27 -11.75
CA SER A 99 11.44 5.74 -13.10
C SER A 99 9.97 5.52 -13.51
N LEU A 100 9.14 5.00 -12.60
CA LEU A 100 7.71 4.81 -12.82
C LEU A 100 6.97 6.14 -13.04
N LEU A 101 7.22 7.14 -12.18
CA LEU A 101 6.61 8.47 -12.31
C LEU A 101 7.01 9.15 -13.63
N LYS A 102 8.28 9.06 -14.03
CA LYS A 102 8.74 9.54 -15.34
C LYS A 102 8.01 8.85 -16.50
N THR A 103 7.80 7.54 -16.43
CA THR A 103 7.02 6.81 -17.47
C THR A 103 5.56 7.27 -17.51
N LEU A 104 4.97 7.65 -16.39
CA LEU A 104 3.59 8.16 -16.32
C LEU A 104 3.46 9.60 -16.82
N GLU A 105 4.50 10.43 -16.65
CA GLU A 105 4.63 11.79 -17.20
C GLU A 105 4.89 11.77 -18.73
N ILE A 106 5.51 10.72 -19.26
CA ILE A 106 5.81 10.55 -20.71
C ILE A 106 4.62 9.91 -21.47
N SER A 107 3.38 10.02 -20.97
CA SER A 107 2.20 9.74 -21.79
C SER A 107 1.62 11.06 -22.28
N PRO A 108 2.11 11.64 -23.40
CA PRO A 108 1.40 12.74 -24.03
C PRO A 108 0.03 12.22 -24.47
N GLU A 109 -1.02 12.94 -24.05
CA GLU A 109 -2.32 13.00 -24.72
C GLU A 109 -2.11 12.82 -26.23
N ARG A 110 -2.63 11.73 -26.81
CA ARG A 110 -2.69 11.62 -28.27
C ARG A 110 -3.68 12.67 -28.73
N PRO A 111 -3.29 13.62 -29.59
CA PRO A 111 -4.28 14.45 -30.25
C PRO A 111 -5.22 13.51 -31.02
N ARG A 112 -6.52 13.63 -30.75
CA ARG A 112 -7.53 13.07 -31.66
C ARG A 112 -7.37 13.79 -33.00
N GLN A 113 -7.43 12.97 -34.06
CA GLN A 113 -7.29 13.35 -35.47
C GLN A 113 -8.09 14.61 -35.83
#